data_AF-A0A8H8SWV4-F1
#
_entry.id   AF-A0A8H8SWV4-F1
#
_cell.length_a   1.000
_cell.length_b   1.000
_cell.length_c   1.000
_cell.angle_alpha   90.00
_cell.angle_beta   90.00
_cell.angle_gamma   90.00
#
_symmetry.space_group_name_H-M   'P 1'
#
loop_
_entity.id
_entity.type
_entity.pdbx_description
1 polymer ?
#
loop_
_entity_poly.entity_id
_entity_poly.type
_entity_poly.pdbx_seq_one_letter_code
_entity_poly.pdbx_strand_id
1 'polypeptide(L)'
;MHRRKSQVSVELLHAPLSKRDDNKVPTSIRVDRKPPKARPSLMMVSVEIPVKGSSSSKLKNKVQDQNVEPTPENEDRTLKRKRSISDPTNNSIVDTKKKGPERGQSNKKTSVQNKPAEVVVPLPQPRWISISTDVSYDEIMQRMQLREFLARFQPLTKLAQVHLDTLSRISIPTRQYIPRVTLKAVLLALVDLVGADAPPKLRQGCQTALRHIRNAKGDLAITWDALSELRETCYSELPNPDHPPITDSGVVDDEIEDENEDQGRVTRQASRLSRASQPSPPPKDDSFSYQLVCGGQFLPILVFLAELALQTPSVRADVDYGMRSLSVAAHKTHTTKLAEEKSRWNDQRQNPPGPRKKKLLMRKVHAHGVHRPPQKSNIKSKRKAADADHQRILRKLSISYNLELRACAGRGTYLGSDQSGRQYFALALAPKSTRNENRWDYWSTFISCWGPEADGMDCRWYGFDDPSEIRLLASVLEHGIGRGPSLVKDKDPLIKSLLSYAEFLDDRITIED
;
A
#
# COMPACT_ATOMS: atom_id res chain seq x y z
N MET A 1 -27.71 -16.49 -26.39
CA MET A 1 -27.20 -15.39 -25.54
C MET A 1 -25.70 -15.56 -25.35
N HIS A 2 -24.87 -14.70 -25.94
CA HIS A 2 -23.44 -14.69 -25.66
C HIS A 2 -23.20 -13.97 -24.33
N ARG A 3 -22.75 -14.71 -23.31
CA ARG A 3 -22.28 -14.14 -22.04
C ARG A 3 -20.99 -13.37 -22.32
N ARG A 4 -20.98 -12.07 -22.02
CA ARG A 4 -19.73 -11.30 -22.01
C ARG A 4 -18.94 -11.70 -20.77
N LYS A 5 -17.75 -12.26 -20.98
CA LYS A 5 -16.77 -12.52 -19.93
C LYS A 5 -15.96 -11.24 -19.73
N SER A 6 -15.81 -10.81 -18.49
CA SER A 6 -14.89 -9.74 -18.11
C SER A 6 -13.69 -10.40 -17.44
N GLN A 7 -12.51 -10.27 -18.04
CA GLN A 7 -11.26 -10.76 -17.46
C GLN A 7 -10.55 -9.58 -16.80
N VAL A 8 -10.15 -9.75 -15.54
CA VAL A 8 -9.31 -8.80 -14.81
C VAL A 8 -7.96 -9.47 -14.60
N SER A 9 -6.89 -8.87 -15.10
CA SER A 9 -5.53 -9.36 -14.95
C SER A 9 -4.82 -8.56 -13.86
N VAL A 10 -4.23 -9.26 -12.88
CA VAL A 10 -3.39 -8.67 -11.84
C VAL A 10 -1.99 -9.24 -11.99
N GLU A 11 -1.00 -8.37 -12.15
CA GLU A 11 0.40 -8.73 -12.33
C GLU A 11 1.07 -8.87 -10.95
N LEU A 12 1.64 -10.05 -10.67
CA LEU A 12 2.36 -10.34 -9.43
C LEU A 12 3.83 -10.62 -9.77
N LEU A 13 4.74 -9.80 -9.24
CA LEU A 13 6.18 -10.03 -9.32
C LEU A 13 6.60 -11.05 -8.25
N HIS A 14 6.91 -12.27 -8.68
CA HIS A 14 7.56 -13.28 -7.83
C HIS A 14 9.06 -13.37 -8.18
N ALA A 15 9.91 -13.30 -7.15
CA ALA A 15 11.27 -13.80 -7.25
C ALA A 15 11.25 -15.34 -7.24
N PRO A 16 11.96 -16.04 -8.15
CA PRO A 16 11.98 -17.49 -8.13
C PRO A 16 12.77 -17.99 -6.91
N LEU A 17 12.09 -18.72 -6.02
CA LEU A 17 12.75 -19.55 -5.03
C LEU A 17 13.39 -20.75 -5.75
N SER A 18 14.70 -20.90 -5.56
CA SER A 18 15.51 -21.99 -6.08
C SER A 18 14.95 -23.34 -5.61
N LYS A 19 14.32 -24.10 -6.53
CA LYS A 19 14.06 -25.52 -6.30
C LYS A 19 15.40 -26.25 -6.34
N ARG A 20 15.85 -26.79 -5.21
CA ARG A 20 17.02 -27.67 -5.17
C ARG A 20 16.53 -29.12 -5.09
N ASP A 21 16.84 -29.88 -6.13
CA ASP A 21 16.73 -31.33 -6.12
C ASP A 21 17.83 -31.89 -5.22
N ASP A 22 17.42 -32.49 -4.09
CA ASP A 22 18.30 -33.28 -3.24
C ASP A 22 18.49 -34.66 -3.88
N ASN A 23 19.56 -34.81 -4.66
CA ASN A 23 20.35 -36.04 -4.77
C ASN A 23 21.48 -35.87 -5.81
N LYS A 24 22.65 -35.42 -5.35
CA LYS A 24 23.97 -35.81 -5.91
C LYS A 24 25.14 -35.27 -5.06
N VAL A 25 26.01 -36.19 -4.67
CA VAL A 25 27.29 -35.97 -3.96
C VAL A 25 28.25 -35.16 -4.84
N PRO A 26 29.04 -34.19 -4.31
CA PRO A 26 29.89 -33.36 -5.14
C PRO A 26 31.28 -33.95 -5.35
N THR A 27 31.73 -34.03 -6.61
CA THR A 27 33.15 -34.15 -6.97
C THR A 27 33.63 -32.79 -7.46
N SER A 28 34.74 -32.32 -6.90
CA SER A 28 35.34 -31.01 -7.15
C SER A 28 36.08 -30.98 -8.49
N ILE A 29 35.62 -30.16 -9.45
CA ILE A 29 36.45 -29.60 -10.53
C ILE A 29 36.02 -28.14 -10.75
N ARG A 30 37.00 -27.25 -10.58
CA ARG A 30 36.88 -25.79 -10.69
C ARG A 30 37.00 -25.37 -12.16
N VAL A 31 35.92 -24.84 -12.74
CA VAL A 31 35.94 -24.14 -14.04
C VAL A 31 35.11 -22.87 -13.92
N ASP A 32 35.75 -21.72 -14.21
CA ASP A 32 35.12 -20.40 -14.27
C ASP A 32 34.01 -20.37 -15.35
N ARG A 33 32.77 -20.11 -14.92
CA ARG A 33 31.68 -19.73 -15.83
C ARG A 33 30.93 -18.50 -15.30
N LYS A 34 30.73 -17.54 -16.20
CA LYS A 34 29.96 -16.31 -16.03
C LYS A 34 28.53 -16.59 -15.53
N PRO A 35 27.95 -15.71 -14.69
CA PRO A 35 26.62 -15.91 -14.13
C PRO A 35 25.54 -15.79 -15.22
N PRO A 36 24.50 -16.65 -15.22
CA PRO A 36 23.38 -16.53 -16.13
C PRO A 36 22.47 -15.38 -15.68
N LYS A 37 22.08 -14.52 -16.63
CA LYS A 37 21.02 -13.52 -16.44
C LYS A 37 19.68 -14.24 -16.26
N ALA A 38 19.19 -14.34 -15.03
CA ALA A 38 17.85 -14.82 -14.74
C ALA A 38 16.81 -13.82 -15.29
N ARG A 39 15.91 -14.29 -16.15
CA ARG A 39 14.70 -13.54 -16.53
C ARG A 39 13.60 -13.85 -15.51
N PRO A 40 12.83 -12.85 -15.04
CA PRO A 40 11.69 -13.09 -14.17
C PRO A 40 10.63 -13.92 -14.90
N SER A 41 10.10 -14.94 -14.23
CA SER A 41 9.02 -15.78 -14.72
C SER A 41 7.67 -15.14 -14.34
N LEU A 42 6.91 -14.73 -15.35
CA LEU A 42 5.60 -14.12 -15.21
C LEU A 42 4.54 -15.21 -14.97
N MET A 43 3.82 -15.16 -13.85
CA MET A 43 2.69 -16.07 -13.60
C MET A 43 1.38 -15.26 -13.67
N MET A 44 0.55 -15.56 -14.66
CA MET A 44 -0.75 -14.91 -14.88
C MET A 44 -1.84 -15.68 -14.15
N VAL A 45 -2.43 -15.10 -13.12
CA VAL A 45 -3.63 -15.65 -12.46
C VAL A 45 -4.86 -15.01 -13.09
N SER A 46 -5.65 -15.81 -13.82
CA SER A 46 -6.92 -15.36 -14.39
C SER A 46 -8.06 -15.74 -13.45
N VAL A 47 -8.84 -14.74 -13.00
CA VAL A 47 -10.06 -14.97 -12.20
C VAL A 47 -11.28 -14.70 -13.06
N GLU A 48 -12.08 -15.74 -13.33
CA GLU A 48 -13.36 -15.59 -14.02
C GLU A 48 -14.44 -15.10 -13.05
N ILE A 49 -15.00 -13.91 -13.29
CA ILE A 49 -16.10 -13.36 -12.49
C ILE A 49 -17.43 -13.58 -13.25
N PRO A 50 -18.37 -14.37 -12.71
CA PRO A 50 -19.68 -14.53 -13.33
C PRO A 50 -20.52 -13.27 -13.11
N VAL A 51 -20.74 -12.50 -14.18
CA VAL A 51 -21.68 -11.37 -14.17
C VAL A 51 -23.11 -11.91 -14.31
N LYS A 52 -23.87 -11.93 -13.21
CA LYS A 52 -25.33 -12.14 -13.27
C LYS A 52 -25.97 -10.88 -13.83
N GLY A 53 -26.54 -10.98 -15.03
CA GLY A 53 -27.36 -9.92 -15.62
C GLY A 53 -28.62 -9.72 -14.79
N SER A 54 -28.82 -8.51 -14.28
CA SER A 54 -30.02 -8.08 -13.59
C SER A 54 -31.13 -7.80 -14.60
N SER A 55 -32.07 -8.74 -14.74
CA SER A 55 -33.35 -8.47 -15.39
C SER A 55 -34.26 -7.71 -14.42
N SER A 56 -34.62 -6.49 -14.80
CA SER A 56 -35.67 -5.69 -14.16
C SER A 56 -37.04 -6.35 -14.36
N SER A 57 -37.72 -6.73 -13.28
CA SER A 57 -39.15 -7.03 -13.31
C SER A 57 -39.89 -6.23 -12.22
N LYS A 58 -40.99 -5.64 -12.65
CA LYS A 58 -41.89 -4.76 -11.90
C LYS A 58 -42.63 -5.55 -10.81
N LEU A 59 -42.60 -5.05 -9.58
CA LEU A 59 -43.50 -5.48 -8.50
C LEU A 59 -44.92 -4.96 -8.75
N LYS A 60 -45.91 -5.85 -8.68
CA LYS A 60 -47.33 -5.54 -8.51
C LYS A 60 -47.88 -6.44 -7.41
N ASN A 61 -48.37 -5.84 -6.33
CA ASN A 61 -49.00 -6.52 -5.20
C ASN A 61 -50.32 -7.20 -5.62
N LYS A 62 -50.54 -8.44 -5.17
CA LYS A 62 -51.87 -8.91 -4.73
C LYS A 62 -51.73 -10.16 -3.84
N VAL A 63 -52.54 -10.17 -2.79
CA VAL A 63 -52.70 -11.19 -1.74
C VAL A 63 -53.56 -12.37 -2.25
N GLN A 64 -53.24 -13.58 -1.78
CA GLN A 64 -54.14 -14.67 -1.36
C GLN A 64 -53.98 -16.06 -2.02
N ASP A 65 -53.66 -17.02 -1.13
CA ASP A 65 -54.00 -18.45 -1.00
C ASP A 65 -53.72 -19.57 -2.05
N GLN A 66 -53.11 -20.62 -1.47
CA GLN A 66 -53.26 -22.08 -1.64
C GLN A 66 -52.62 -22.86 -2.81
N ASN A 67 -51.89 -23.90 -2.36
CA ASN A 67 -51.51 -25.20 -2.93
C ASN A 67 -51.97 -25.59 -4.36
N VAL A 68 -51.04 -26.25 -5.09
CA VAL A 68 -51.16 -27.51 -5.85
C VAL A 68 -50.13 -27.51 -7.02
N GLU A 69 -49.25 -28.52 -7.04
CA GLU A 69 -48.52 -29.06 -8.22
C GLU A 69 -49.46 -30.13 -8.89
N PRO A 70 -49.35 -30.58 -10.17
CA PRO A 70 -48.18 -30.51 -11.07
C PRO A 70 -48.39 -30.49 -12.62
N THR A 71 -47.26 -30.42 -13.36
CA THR A 71 -46.94 -30.98 -14.71
C THR A 71 -47.59 -30.45 -16.04
N PRO A 72 -47.05 -30.79 -17.25
CA PRO A 72 -46.59 -29.82 -18.26
C PRO A 72 -47.41 -29.86 -19.56
N GLU A 73 -47.14 -28.97 -20.53
CA GLU A 73 -47.28 -29.31 -21.97
C GLU A 73 -46.73 -28.25 -22.92
N ASN A 74 -46.45 -28.74 -24.13
CA ASN A 74 -45.83 -28.15 -25.31
C ASN A 74 -46.54 -26.90 -25.85
N GLU A 75 -45.83 -26.06 -26.61
CA GLU A 75 -46.05 -25.97 -28.07
C GLU A 75 -45.14 -24.96 -28.79
N ASP A 76 -44.77 -25.40 -29.99
CA ASP A 76 -44.02 -24.74 -31.04
C ASP A 76 -44.67 -23.46 -31.56
N ARG A 77 -43.83 -22.50 -32.00
CA ARG A 77 -44.15 -21.61 -33.13
C ARG A 77 -42.91 -21.04 -33.82
N THR A 78 -42.42 -21.82 -34.77
CA THR A 78 -42.13 -21.49 -36.17
C THR A 78 -41.97 -20.01 -36.64
N LEU A 79 -40.83 -19.80 -37.32
CA LEU A 79 -40.62 -19.15 -38.63
C LEU A 79 -40.56 -17.60 -38.77
N LYS A 80 -39.38 -17.10 -39.18
CA LYS A 80 -39.04 -16.44 -40.47
C LYS A 80 -37.73 -15.65 -40.28
N ARG A 81 -36.56 -16.14 -40.71
CA ARG A 81 -36.00 -16.18 -42.08
C ARG A 81 -36.01 -14.83 -42.81
N LYS A 82 -34.83 -14.18 -42.90
CA LYS A 82 -34.28 -13.64 -44.16
C LYS A 82 -32.74 -13.54 -44.05
N ARG A 83 -32.07 -14.30 -44.92
CA ARG A 83 -30.64 -14.27 -45.26
C ARG A 83 -30.43 -13.30 -46.42
N SER A 84 -29.24 -12.72 -46.51
CA SER A 84 -28.41 -12.59 -47.73
C SER A 84 -27.09 -11.86 -47.34
N ILE A 85 -25.89 -12.48 -47.36
CA ILE A 85 -25.05 -12.89 -48.54
C ILE A 85 -24.52 -11.62 -49.23
N SER A 86 -23.33 -11.10 -48.85
CA SER A 86 -21.93 -11.42 -49.25
C SER A 86 -21.47 -10.69 -50.52
N ASP A 87 -20.33 -9.96 -50.42
CA ASP A 87 -19.15 -9.73 -51.30
C ASP A 87 -19.27 -9.95 -52.84
N PRO A 88 -18.40 -9.41 -53.75
CA PRO A 88 -16.96 -9.10 -53.53
C PRO A 88 -16.30 -7.97 -54.41
N THR A 89 -15.01 -7.70 -54.10
CA THR A 89 -13.80 -7.36 -54.93
C THR A 89 -13.76 -6.37 -56.12
N ASN A 90 -12.51 -5.87 -56.34
CA ASN A 90 -11.84 -5.31 -57.54
C ASN A 90 -11.95 -3.78 -57.76
N ASN A 91 -10.94 -3.01 -58.20
CA ASN A 91 -9.64 -3.30 -58.84
C ASN A 91 -8.71 -2.06 -58.78
N SER A 92 -7.40 -2.30 -58.93
CA SER A 92 -6.36 -1.32 -59.31
C SER A 92 -6.47 -0.90 -60.78
N ILE A 93 -5.98 0.29 -61.15
CA ILE A 93 -5.30 0.59 -62.44
C ILE A 93 -4.57 1.95 -62.34
N VAL A 94 -3.54 2.06 -63.17
CA VAL A 94 -2.34 2.91 -63.18
C VAL A 94 -2.42 4.01 -64.26
N ASP A 95 -1.56 5.03 -64.13
CA ASP A 95 -0.94 5.91 -65.16
C ASP A 95 -1.70 7.10 -65.78
N THR A 96 -1.14 8.32 -65.68
CA THR A 96 -0.28 8.92 -66.72
C THR A 96 0.10 10.39 -66.45
N LYS A 97 1.34 10.73 -66.82
CA LYS A 97 1.97 12.05 -67.00
C LYS A 97 1.11 13.08 -67.76
N LYS A 98 1.18 14.36 -67.36
CA LYS A 98 1.31 15.48 -68.32
C LYS A 98 2.04 16.69 -67.72
N LYS A 99 2.75 17.40 -68.61
CA LYS A 99 3.93 18.25 -68.41
C LYS A 99 3.59 19.71 -68.79
N GLY A 100 3.88 20.67 -67.89
CA GLY A 100 4.17 22.11 -68.08
C GLY A 100 3.13 23.06 -68.73
N PRO A 101 3.41 24.39 -68.81
CA PRO A 101 4.44 25.18 -68.12
C PRO A 101 3.98 26.56 -67.56
N GLU A 102 4.90 27.18 -66.80
CA GLU A 102 5.19 28.63 -66.71
C GLU A 102 4.32 29.66 -65.96
N ARG A 103 5.08 30.55 -65.30
CA ARG A 103 4.84 31.95 -64.91
C ARG A 103 4.01 32.26 -63.66
N GLY A 104 4.71 32.84 -62.68
CA GLY A 104 4.09 33.56 -61.58
C GLY A 104 5.04 33.87 -60.41
N GLN A 105 6.18 34.50 -60.69
CA GLN A 105 6.98 35.17 -59.65
C GLN A 105 6.09 36.18 -58.91
N SER A 106 5.90 35.99 -57.60
CA SER A 106 5.68 37.13 -56.70
C SER A 106 6.31 36.81 -55.34
N ASN A 107 7.40 37.53 -55.07
CA ASN A 107 8.11 37.57 -53.80
C ASN A 107 7.17 38.06 -52.70
N LYS A 108 6.58 37.15 -51.92
CA LYS A 108 6.13 37.46 -50.56
C LYS A 108 7.28 37.21 -49.61
N LYS A 109 7.96 38.30 -49.23
CA LYS A 109 8.86 38.36 -48.08
C LYS A 109 8.15 37.73 -46.88
N THR A 110 8.52 36.51 -46.54
CA THR A 110 8.20 35.88 -45.26
C THR A 110 8.92 36.69 -44.20
N SER A 111 8.18 37.59 -43.58
CA SER A 111 8.57 38.24 -42.33
C SER A 111 8.81 37.13 -41.32
N VAL A 112 10.08 36.84 -41.07
CA VAL A 112 10.55 36.05 -39.94
C VAL A 112 10.23 36.89 -38.71
N GLN A 113 8.99 36.78 -38.24
CA GLN A 113 8.66 37.21 -36.89
C GLN A 113 9.46 36.31 -35.96
N ASN A 114 10.55 36.85 -35.43
CA ASN A 114 11.29 36.29 -34.30
C ASN A 114 10.26 36.03 -33.20
N LYS A 115 9.84 34.77 -33.05
CA LYS A 115 9.07 34.31 -31.91
C LYS A 115 9.91 34.69 -30.68
N PRO A 116 9.41 35.54 -29.77
CA PRO A 116 10.16 35.85 -28.56
C PRO A 116 10.48 34.53 -27.88
N ALA A 117 11.77 34.31 -27.60
CA ALA A 117 12.22 33.13 -26.89
C ALA A 117 11.37 33.02 -25.61
N GLU A 118 10.51 32.01 -25.57
CA GLU A 118 9.62 31.76 -24.45
C GLU A 118 10.53 31.53 -23.25
N VAL A 119 10.55 32.51 -22.32
CA VAL A 119 11.32 32.41 -21.09
C VAL A 119 10.70 31.26 -20.31
N VAL A 120 11.32 30.08 -20.42
CA VAL A 120 10.89 28.88 -19.70
C VAL A 120 11.18 29.15 -18.23
N VAL A 121 10.14 29.55 -17.49
CA VAL A 121 10.21 29.67 -16.04
C VAL A 121 10.53 28.28 -15.50
N PRO A 122 11.64 28.10 -14.76
CA PRO A 122 11.99 26.80 -14.20
C PRO A 122 10.85 26.37 -13.26
N LEU A 123 10.42 25.12 -13.41
CA LEU A 123 9.42 24.54 -12.52
C LEU A 123 9.96 24.58 -11.08
N PRO A 124 9.10 24.89 -10.08
CA PRO A 124 9.51 24.78 -8.69
C PRO A 124 9.98 23.35 -8.40
N GLN A 125 11.02 23.22 -7.59
CA GLN A 125 11.55 21.92 -7.18
C GLN A 125 10.92 21.48 -5.85
N PRO A 126 10.57 20.20 -5.69
CA PRO A 126 10.06 19.69 -4.43
C PRO A 126 11.12 19.80 -3.34
N ARG A 127 10.69 20.05 -2.10
CA ARG A 127 11.57 20.11 -0.94
C ARG A 127 11.98 18.70 -0.51
N TRP A 128 13.26 18.37 -0.66
CA TRP A 128 13.83 17.12 -0.18
C TRP A 128 14.24 17.27 1.28
N ILE A 129 13.53 16.61 2.19
CA ILE A 129 13.81 16.66 3.62
C ILE A 129 14.63 15.42 3.98
N SER A 130 15.92 15.61 4.23
CA SER A 130 16.81 14.52 4.65
C SER A 130 16.39 14.01 6.02
N ILE A 131 16.25 12.69 6.14
CA ILE A 131 15.95 12.00 7.39
C ILE A 131 17.29 11.61 8.00
N SER A 132 17.62 12.22 9.14
CA SER A 132 18.85 11.88 9.87
C SER A 132 18.70 10.49 10.48
N THR A 133 19.35 9.49 9.89
CA THR A 133 19.39 8.13 10.40
C THR A 133 20.76 7.52 10.16
N ASP A 134 21.27 6.82 11.16
CA ASP A 134 22.48 5.99 11.12
C ASP A 134 22.18 4.56 10.64
N VAL A 135 20.91 4.26 10.36
CA VAL A 135 20.44 2.92 10.03
C VAL A 135 20.65 2.63 8.55
N SER A 136 21.19 1.44 8.28
CA SER A 136 21.36 0.96 6.91
C SER A 136 20.02 0.78 6.19
N TYR A 137 20.05 0.88 4.86
CA TYR A 137 18.89 0.63 4.00
C TYR A 137 18.24 -0.74 4.29
N ASP A 138 19.03 -1.80 4.35
CA ASP A 138 18.53 -3.17 4.54
C ASP A 138 17.79 -3.33 5.87
N GLU A 139 18.31 -2.72 6.93
CA GLU A 139 17.70 -2.75 8.26
C GLU A 139 16.37 -1.98 8.29
N ILE A 140 16.29 -0.82 7.64
CA ILE A 140 15.02 -0.07 7.50
C ILE A 140 13.99 -0.89 6.72
N MET A 141 14.41 -1.52 5.63
CA MET A 141 13.52 -2.36 4.82
C MET A 141 12.97 -3.55 5.61
N GLN A 142 13.81 -4.22 6.39
CA GLN A 142 13.39 -5.29 7.30
C GLN A 142 12.36 -4.81 8.33
N ARG A 143 12.54 -3.61 8.90
CA ARG A 143 11.56 -3.03 9.84
C ARG A 143 10.25 -2.70 9.17
N MET A 144 10.29 -2.04 8.01
CA MET A 144 9.10 -1.74 7.23
C MET A 144 8.33 -3.03 6.91
N GLN A 145 9.03 -4.09 6.49
CA GLN A 145 8.43 -5.40 6.23
C GLN A 145 7.78 -6.00 7.49
N LEU A 146 8.50 -6.05 8.60
CA LEU A 146 7.99 -6.60 9.87
C LEU A 146 6.75 -5.86 10.36
N ARG A 147 6.82 -4.52 10.39
CA ARG A 147 5.74 -3.66 10.85
C ARG A 147 4.49 -3.85 9.98
N GLU A 148 4.65 -3.88 8.67
CA GLU A 148 3.53 -4.03 7.73
C GLU A 148 2.89 -5.42 7.80
N PHE A 149 3.72 -6.46 7.98
CA PHE A 149 3.22 -7.79 8.25
C PHE A 149 2.33 -7.80 9.50
N LEU A 150 2.82 -7.26 10.61
CA LEU A 150 2.10 -7.26 11.88
C LEU A 150 0.85 -6.36 11.83
N ALA A 151 0.90 -5.23 11.12
CA ALA A 151 -0.25 -4.36 10.92
C ALA A 151 -1.34 -5.06 10.10
N ARG A 152 -0.98 -5.77 9.03
CA ARG A 152 -1.93 -6.53 8.22
C ARG A 152 -2.58 -7.67 9.01
N PHE A 153 -1.76 -8.47 9.69
CA PHE A 153 -2.23 -9.65 10.43
C PHE A 153 -2.53 -9.34 11.89
N GLN A 154 -2.79 -8.06 12.22
CA GLN A 154 -3.20 -7.65 13.56
C GLN A 154 -4.44 -8.41 14.06
N PRO A 155 -5.48 -8.69 13.22
CA PRO A 155 -6.63 -9.48 13.67
C PRO A 155 -6.28 -10.91 14.08
N LEU A 156 -5.28 -11.53 13.43
CA LEU A 156 -4.82 -12.89 13.74
C LEU A 156 -3.87 -12.91 14.94
N THR A 157 -2.93 -11.97 14.98
CA THR A 157 -1.89 -11.88 16.01
C THR A 157 -2.38 -11.26 17.32
N LYS A 158 -3.48 -10.49 17.27
CA LYS A 158 -4.03 -9.71 18.39
C LYS A 158 -3.00 -8.75 19.01
N LEU A 159 -2.01 -8.31 18.21
CA LEU A 159 -0.97 -7.40 18.68
C LEU A 159 -1.56 -5.99 18.92
N ALA A 160 -1.28 -5.41 20.08
CA ALA A 160 -1.76 -4.07 20.40
C ALA A 160 -1.09 -3.00 19.51
N GLN A 161 -1.85 -1.94 19.18
CA GLN A 161 -1.39 -0.85 18.31
C GLN A 161 -0.11 -0.16 18.81
N VAL A 162 0.06 -0.06 20.14
CA VAL A 162 1.25 0.57 20.75
C VAL A 162 2.56 -0.09 20.27
N HIS A 163 2.58 -1.41 20.06
CA HIS A 163 3.76 -2.13 19.59
C HIS A 163 4.04 -1.85 18.11
N LEU A 164 3.00 -1.68 17.29
CA LEU A 164 3.15 -1.28 15.88
C LEU A 164 3.68 0.14 15.75
N ASP A 165 3.22 1.05 16.61
CA ASP A 165 3.70 2.42 16.66
C ASP A 165 5.19 2.46 17.04
N THR A 166 5.61 1.65 18.01
CA THR A 166 7.02 1.51 18.41
C THR A 166 7.90 0.99 17.26
N LEU A 167 7.44 -0.04 16.53
CA LEU A 167 8.15 -0.55 15.34
C LEU A 167 8.19 0.45 14.17
N SER A 168 7.33 1.46 14.20
CA SER A 168 7.30 2.50 13.16
C SER A 168 8.32 3.63 13.41
N ARG A 169 9.01 3.65 14.56
CA ARG A 169 9.89 4.77 14.94
C ARG A 169 11.22 4.79 14.17
N ILE A 170 11.72 6.00 13.84
CA ILE A 170 12.88 6.26 12.97
C ILE A 170 14.10 6.78 13.74
N SER A 171 13.87 7.74 14.64
CA SER A 171 14.87 8.74 15.06
C SER A 171 15.82 8.30 16.18
N ILE A 172 15.96 7.00 16.42
CA ILE A 172 16.82 6.46 17.48
C ILE A 172 17.65 5.32 16.88
N PRO A 173 18.97 5.23 17.15
CA PRO A 173 19.83 4.12 16.71
C PRO A 173 19.19 2.78 17.03
N THR A 174 18.52 2.21 16.03
CA THR A 174 17.37 1.37 16.35
C THR A 174 17.78 -0.07 16.66
N ARG A 175 19.07 -0.40 16.50
CA ARG A 175 19.66 -1.59 17.13
C ARG A 175 19.35 -1.60 18.63
N GLN A 176 19.20 -0.44 19.27
CA GLN A 176 18.87 -0.30 20.69
C GLN A 176 17.36 -0.21 20.98
N TYR A 177 16.49 -0.19 19.97
CA TYR A 177 15.17 0.43 20.10
C TYR A 177 13.96 -0.49 19.83
N ILE A 178 14.10 -1.82 19.96
CA ILE A 178 12.90 -2.64 20.22
C ILE A 178 12.83 -2.83 21.74
N PRO A 179 11.96 -2.08 22.46
CA PRO A 179 11.82 -2.25 23.90
C PRO A 179 11.50 -3.70 24.22
N ARG A 180 12.03 -4.20 25.35
CA ARG A 180 11.85 -5.61 25.77
C ARG A 180 10.38 -6.02 25.81
N VAL A 181 9.49 -5.10 26.21
CA VAL A 181 8.03 -5.29 26.21
C VAL A 181 7.49 -5.52 24.80
N THR A 182 7.90 -4.69 23.84
CA THR A 182 7.50 -4.81 22.43
C THR A 182 8.09 -6.06 21.79
N LEU A 183 9.37 -6.35 22.03
CA LEU A 183 10.02 -7.57 21.55
C LEU A 183 9.26 -8.81 22.01
N LYS A 184 8.96 -8.89 23.31
CA LYS A 184 8.20 -10.00 23.90
C LYS A 184 6.83 -10.15 23.24
N ALA A 185 6.08 -9.05 23.11
CA ALA A 185 4.74 -9.08 22.51
C ALA A 185 4.77 -9.57 21.06
N VAL A 186 5.72 -9.07 20.26
CA VAL A 186 5.89 -9.46 18.85
C VAL A 186 6.34 -10.91 18.72
N LEU A 187 7.30 -11.37 19.53
CA LEU A 187 7.74 -12.77 19.53
C LEU A 187 6.60 -13.72 19.88
N LEU A 188 5.82 -13.41 20.93
CA LEU A 188 4.68 -14.24 21.32
C LEU A 188 3.65 -14.30 20.18
N ALA A 189 3.35 -13.18 19.54
CA ALA A 189 2.43 -13.13 18.40
C ALA A 189 2.92 -13.96 17.21
N LEU A 190 4.19 -13.83 16.83
CA LEU A 190 4.74 -14.52 15.67
C LEU A 190 4.90 -16.03 15.90
N VAL A 191 5.42 -16.45 17.05
CA VAL A 191 5.60 -17.87 17.37
C VAL A 191 4.24 -18.57 17.53
N ASP A 192 3.24 -17.90 18.11
CA ASP A 192 1.87 -18.43 18.20
C ASP A 192 1.24 -18.59 16.81
N LEU A 193 1.37 -17.57 15.95
CA LEU A 193 0.87 -17.60 14.58
C LEU A 193 1.51 -18.72 13.75
N VAL A 194 2.82 -18.90 13.87
CA VAL A 194 3.56 -19.99 13.21
C VAL A 194 3.13 -21.35 13.77
N GLY A 195 2.98 -21.46 15.10
CA GLY A 195 2.61 -22.70 15.78
C GLY A 195 1.16 -23.16 15.55
N ALA A 196 0.25 -22.24 15.23
CA ALA A 196 -1.18 -22.54 15.05
C ALA A 196 -1.41 -23.62 13.99
N ASP A 197 -0.77 -23.51 12.82
CA ASP A 197 -0.93 -24.45 11.70
C ASP A 197 0.21 -25.47 11.56
N ALA A 198 1.17 -25.43 12.48
CA ALA A 198 2.34 -26.27 12.47
C ALA A 198 2.00 -27.77 12.63
N PRO A 199 2.77 -28.69 12.01
CA PRO A 199 2.72 -30.12 12.33
C PRO A 199 2.94 -30.38 13.83
N PRO A 200 2.48 -31.53 14.38
CA PRO A 200 2.45 -31.75 15.83
C PRO A 200 3.79 -31.54 16.57
N LYS A 201 4.89 -32.04 16.00
CA LYS A 201 6.24 -31.86 16.58
C LYS A 201 6.64 -30.39 16.66
N LEU A 202 6.43 -29.66 15.56
CA LEU A 202 6.76 -28.25 15.42
C LEU A 202 5.88 -27.38 16.33
N ARG A 203 4.58 -27.70 16.38
CA ARG A 203 3.61 -27.06 17.28
C ARG A 203 4.02 -27.22 18.74
N GLN A 204 4.46 -28.42 19.14
CA GLN A 204 4.96 -28.66 20.50
C GLN A 204 6.18 -27.79 20.80
N GLY A 205 7.15 -27.71 19.88
CA GLY A 205 8.31 -26.82 20.00
C GLY A 205 7.89 -25.35 20.18
N CYS A 206 6.99 -24.85 19.33
CA CYS A 206 6.45 -23.49 19.46
C CYS A 206 5.75 -23.26 20.81
N GLN A 207 4.97 -24.22 21.31
CA GLN A 207 4.29 -24.10 22.61
C GLN A 207 5.27 -24.07 23.79
N THR A 208 6.35 -24.85 23.72
CA THR A 208 7.44 -24.81 24.70
C THR A 208 8.11 -23.43 24.66
N ALA A 209 8.53 -22.96 23.49
CA ALA A 209 9.15 -21.65 23.33
C ALA A 209 8.26 -20.51 23.85
N LEU A 210 6.95 -20.52 23.52
CA LEU A 210 5.98 -19.54 24.04
C LEU A 210 5.92 -19.54 25.57
N ARG A 211 5.99 -20.70 26.22
CA ARG A 211 6.00 -20.79 27.69
C ARG A 211 7.25 -20.14 28.26
N HIS A 212 8.43 -20.42 27.70
CA HIS A 212 9.69 -19.83 28.14
C HIS A 212 9.73 -18.32 27.92
N ILE A 213 9.34 -17.83 26.73
CA ILE A 213 9.29 -16.39 26.40
C ILE A 213 8.31 -15.65 27.33
N ARG A 214 7.15 -16.22 27.65
CA ARG A 214 6.21 -15.62 28.63
C ARG A 214 6.88 -15.45 30.00
N ASN A 215 7.63 -16.46 30.43
CA ASN A 215 8.29 -16.52 31.74
C ASN A 215 9.58 -15.71 31.82
N ALA A 216 10.19 -15.34 30.70
CA ALA A 216 11.45 -14.60 30.64
C ALA A 216 11.37 -13.18 31.23
N LYS A 217 10.17 -12.61 31.44
CA LYS A 217 9.98 -11.24 31.98
C LYS A 217 10.80 -10.15 31.24
N GLY A 218 11.10 -10.36 29.95
CA GLY A 218 11.89 -9.44 29.14
C GLY A 218 13.39 -9.70 29.15
N ASP A 219 13.87 -10.72 29.87
CA ASP A 219 15.26 -11.18 29.83
C ASP A 219 15.59 -11.71 28.42
N LEU A 220 16.55 -11.06 27.77
CA LEU A 220 16.96 -11.36 26.40
C LEU A 220 17.70 -12.70 26.29
N ALA A 221 18.51 -13.07 27.29
CA ALA A 221 19.24 -14.32 27.29
C ALA A 221 18.29 -15.52 27.43
N ILE A 222 17.32 -15.44 28.35
CA ILE A 222 16.29 -16.49 28.48
C ILE A 222 15.42 -16.56 27.23
N THR A 223 15.11 -15.42 26.63
CA THR A 223 14.35 -15.35 25.37
C THR A 223 15.11 -16.01 24.23
N TRP A 224 16.41 -15.77 24.11
CA TRP A 224 17.26 -16.42 23.11
C TRP A 224 17.42 -17.91 23.38
N ASP A 225 17.67 -18.34 24.62
CA ASP A 225 17.77 -19.76 24.99
C ASP A 225 16.50 -20.54 24.54
N ALA A 226 15.32 -19.92 24.68
CA ALA A 226 14.06 -20.52 24.21
C ALA A 226 13.96 -20.63 22.67
N LEU A 227 14.49 -19.64 21.95
CA LEU A 227 14.48 -19.59 20.49
C LEU A 227 15.58 -20.48 19.89
N SER A 228 16.74 -20.62 20.55
CA SER A 228 17.80 -21.53 20.14
C SER A 228 17.36 -22.99 20.30
N GLU A 229 16.65 -23.33 21.38
CA GLU A 229 16.04 -24.67 21.51
C GLU A 229 15.02 -24.93 20.39
N LEU A 230 14.20 -23.93 20.06
CA LEU A 230 13.26 -24.03 18.94
C LEU A 230 13.99 -24.20 17.60
N ARG A 231 15.12 -23.52 17.40
CA ARG A 231 15.97 -23.65 16.22
C ARG A 231 16.51 -25.07 16.08
N GLU A 232 17.10 -25.60 17.14
CA GLU A 232 17.70 -26.94 17.14
C GLU A 232 16.67 -28.04 16.89
N THR A 233 15.46 -27.89 17.42
CA THR A 233 14.41 -28.92 17.36
C THR A 233 13.53 -28.83 16.12
N CYS A 234 13.28 -27.62 15.62
CA CYS A 234 12.22 -27.33 14.66
C CYS A 234 12.68 -26.54 13.42
N TYR A 235 13.60 -25.58 13.56
CA TYR A 235 13.98 -24.66 12.48
C TYR A 235 15.48 -24.41 12.41
N SER A 236 16.25 -25.29 11.76
CA SER A 236 17.71 -25.10 11.63
C SER A 236 18.09 -23.77 10.96
N GLU A 237 17.22 -23.24 10.09
CA GLU A 237 17.38 -21.99 9.35
C GLU A 237 17.08 -20.72 10.17
N LEU A 238 16.57 -20.85 11.41
CA LEU A 238 16.32 -19.68 12.26
C LEU A 238 17.65 -18.90 12.44
N PRO A 239 17.68 -17.60 12.11
CA PRO A 239 18.91 -16.82 12.20
C PRO A 239 19.33 -16.61 13.67
N ASN A 240 20.61 -16.28 13.85
CA ASN A 240 21.11 -15.82 15.14
C ASN A 240 20.68 -14.37 15.40
N PRO A 241 20.71 -13.90 16.66
CA PRO A 241 20.63 -12.48 16.96
C PRO A 241 21.83 -11.75 16.34
N ASP A 242 21.61 -10.52 15.91
CA ASP A 242 22.68 -9.67 15.41
C ASP A 242 23.70 -9.35 16.51
N HIS A 243 24.92 -9.04 16.09
CA HIS A 243 25.95 -8.55 16.99
C HIS A 243 25.53 -7.22 17.63
N PRO A 244 25.93 -6.97 18.89
CA PRO A 244 25.67 -5.68 19.53
C PRO A 244 26.24 -4.55 18.66
N PRO A 245 25.61 -3.37 18.64
CA PRO A 245 26.17 -2.21 17.96
C PRO A 245 27.59 -1.97 18.48
N ILE A 246 28.54 -1.81 17.57
CA ILE A 246 29.90 -1.41 17.91
C ILE A 246 29.79 0.06 18.35
N THR A 247 29.61 0.28 19.64
CA THR A 247 29.72 1.62 20.21
C THR A 247 31.18 2.00 20.18
N ASP A 248 31.58 2.82 19.22
CA ASP A 248 32.95 3.37 19.08
C ASP A 248 33.29 4.41 20.18
N SER A 249 32.40 4.57 21.17
CA SER A 249 32.54 5.54 22.24
C SER A 249 32.33 4.83 23.57
N GLY A 250 33.38 4.77 24.40
CA GLY A 250 33.34 4.37 25.81
C GLY A 250 32.57 5.35 26.71
N VAL A 251 31.55 6.01 26.16
CA VAL A 251 30.58 6.77 26.93
C VAL A 251 29.49 5.77 27.26
N VAL A 252 29.66 5.12 28.41
CA VAL A 252 28.59 4.42 29.10
C VAL A 252 27.58 5.50 29.48
N ASP A 253 26.65 5.78 28.57
CA ASP A 253 25.49 6.59 28.88
C ASP A 253 24.65 5.74 29.84
N ASP A 254 24.68 6.13 31.11
CA ASP A 254 23.88 5.52 32.16
C ASP A 254 22.44 5.39 31.65
N GLU A 255 21.91 4.18 31.81
CA GLU A 255 20.59 3.80 31.37
C GLU A 255 19.57 4.90 31.73
N ILE A 256 19.05 5.59 30.72
CA ILE A 256 17.73 6.20 30.81
C ILE A 256 16.75 5.01 30.81
N GLU A 257 16.71 4.28 31.92
CA GLU A 257 15.56 3.47 32.26
C GLU A 257 14.41 4.47 32.37
N ASP A 258 13.52 4.42 31.38
CA ASP A 258 12.26 5.15 31.36
C ASP A 258 11.41 4.60 32.53
N GLU A 259 11.68 5.08 33.75
CA GLU A 259 11.02 4.71 35.02
C GLU A 259 9.51 5.00 35.04
N ASN A 260 8.92 5.48 33.94
CA ASN A 260 7.52 5.87 33.87
C ASN A 260 6.53 4.79 33.39
N GLU A 261 6.97 3.56 33.08
CA GLU A 261 6.01 2.50 32.68
C GLU A 261 5.42 1.67 33.84
N ASP A 262 5.78 1.90 35.11
CA ASP A 262 5.18 1.12 36.22
C ASP A 262 5.00 1.91 37.54
N GLN A 263 4.19 2.98 37.50
CA GLN A 263 3.57 3.51 38.73
C GLN A 263 2.48 2.54 39.21
N GLY A 264 2.89 1.52 39.96
CA GLY A 264 1.92 0.51 40.38
C GLY A 264 2.31 -0.50 41.46
N ARG A 265 3.45 -0.43 42.15
CA ARG A 265 3.65 -1.12 43.45
C ARG A 265 4.98 -0.76 44.13
N VAL A 266 4.90 0.24 45.00
CA VAL A 266 5.85 0.41 46.11
C VAL A 266 5.62 -0.72 47.11
N THR A 267 6.60 -1.62 47.29
CA THR A 267 7.19 -2.02 48.60
C THR A 267 7.93 -3.36 48.54
N ARG A 268 9.05 -3.38 49.28
CA ARG A 268 9.88 -4.52 49.75
C ARG A 268 11.05 -4.97 48.88
N GLN A 269 12.03 -4.07 48.80
CA GLN A 269 13.44 -4.41 48.87
C GLN A 269 13.76 -5.06 50.24
N ALA A 270 13.59 -6.39 50.35
CA ALA A 270 14.14 -7.16 51.46
C ALA A 270 14.24 -8.63 51.04
N SER A 271 15.34 -9.03 50.39
CA SER A 271 15.91 -10.40 50.40
C SER A 271 17.05 -10.50 49.39
N ARG A 272 18.25 -10.06 49.78
CA ARG A 272 19.51 -10.35 49.05
C ARG A 272 20.48 -11.22 49.86
N LEU A 273 20.05 -11.89 50.93
CA LEU A 273 20.96 -12.66 51.81
C LEU A 273 20.68 -14.17 51.93
N SER A 274 19.93 -14.80 51.03
CA SER A 274 19.58 -16.23 51.18
C SER A 274 19.85 -17.12 49.96
N ARG A 275 20.70 -16.70 49.01
CA ARG A 275 21.04 -17.52 47.82
C ARG A 275 22.48 -18.05 47.86
N ALA A 276 22.89 -18.59 49.00
CA ALA A 276 24.22 -19.21 49.19
C ALA A 276 24.21 -20.76 49.11
N SER A 277 23.15 -21.38 48.60
CA SER A 277 23.05 -22.86 48.55
C SER A 277 22.36 -23.42 47.31
N GLN A 278 22.34 -22.68 46.19
CA GLN A 278 22.05 -23.32 44.90
C GLN A 278 23.35 -23.88 44.30
N PRO A 279 23.35 -25.14 43.85
CA PRO A 279 24.49 -25.68 43.11
C PRO A 279 24.77 -24.78 41.92
N SER A 280 26.06 -24.48 41.71
CA SER A 280 26.54 -23.75 40.55
C SER A 280 25.93 -24.38 39.29
N PRO A 281 25.30 -23.59 38.40
CA PRO A 281 24.83 -24.12 37.13
C PRO A 281 26.02 -24.79 36.42
N PRO A 282 25.81 -25.93 35.73
CA PRO A 282 26.88 -26.59 34.99
C PRO A 282 27.54 -25.59 34.03
N PRO A 283 28.86 -25.74 33.76
CA PRO A 283 29.55 -24.88 32.80
C PRO A 283 28.80 -24.98 31.48
N LYS A 284 28.13 -23.88 31.08
CA LYS A 284 27.51 -23.77 29.77
C LYS A 284 28.67 -23.87 28.77
N ASP A 285 28.69 -24.91 27.96
CA ASP A 285 29.65 -25.08 26.87
C ASP A 285 29.77 -23.77 26.06
N ASP A 286 31.01 -23.40 25.71
CA ASP A 286 31.46 -22.16 25.06
C ASP A 286 30.88 -21.90 23.64
N SER A 287 29.74 -22.48 23.30
CA SER A 287 29.07 -22.31 22.02
C SER A 287 28.23 -21.02 22.02
N PHE A 288 28.90 -19.91 21.74
CA PHE A 288 28.35 -18.58 21.43
C PHE A 288 27.60 -17.88 22.58
N SER A 289 28.36 -17.32 23.53
CA SER A 289 27.83 -16.29 24.44
C SER A 289 27.54 -15.01 23.65
N TYR A 290 26.41 -14.97 22.94
CA TYR A 290 25.92 -13.73 22.34
C TYR A 290 25.72 -12.70 23.46
N GLN A 291 26.45 -11.58 23.38
CA GLN A 291 26.17 -10.44 24.25
C GLN A 291 24.90 -9.77 23.75
N LEU A 292 23.78 -10.11 24.40
CA LEU A 292 22.46 -9.56 24.11
C LEU A 292 22.23 -8.32 24.97
N VAL A 293 22.41 -7.16 24.36
CA VAL A 293 22.29 -5.85 24.99
C VAL A 293 20.88 -5.30 24.83
N CYS A 294 20.28 -5.50 23.65
CA CYS A 294 19.06 -4.80 23.25
C CYS A 294 18.13 -5.66 22.38
N GLY A 295 16.84 -5.32 22.38
CA GLY A 295 15.85 -6.09 21.64
C GLY A 295 15.98 -5.98 20.12
N GLY A 296 16.66 -4.95 19.60
CA GLY A 296 16.89 -4.78 18.17
C GLY A 296 17.76 -5.88 17.57
N GLN A 297 18.60 -6.55 18.36
CA GLN A 297 19.40 -7.71 17.91
C GLN A 297 18.52 -8.89 17.44
N PHE A 298 17.26 -8.95 17.84
CA PHE A 298 16.34 -10.01 17.42
C PHE A 298 15.66 -9.71 16.07
N LEU A 299 15.91 -8.56 15.43
CA LEU A 299 15.24 -8.18 14.18
C LEU A 299 15.32 -9.26 13.08
N PRO A 300 16.47 -9.90 12.80
CA PRO A 300 16.54 -10.98 11.80
C PRO A 300 15.61 -12.16 12.13
N ILE A 301 15.50 -12.51 13.42
CA ILE A 301 14.63 -13.58 13.91
C ILE A 301 13.16 -13.20 13.72
N LEU A 302 12.79 -11.96 14.04
CA LEU A 302 11.41 -11.46 13.87
C LEU A 302 10.99 -11.47 12.39
N VAL A 303 11.87 -11.01 11.50
CA VAL A 303 11.62 -11.02 10.05
C VAL A 303 11.48 -12.45 9.54
N PHE A 304 12.39 -13.35 9.93
CA PHE A 304 12.31 -14.77 9.57
C PHE A 304 10.98 -15.40 10.02
N LEU A 305 10.56 -15.18 11.27
CA LEU A 305 9.30 -15.72 11.78
C LEU A 305 8.08 -15.14 11.05
N ALA A 306 8.11 -13.85 10.66
CA ALA A 306 7.07 -13.24 9.84
C ALA A 306 7.01 -13.85 8.43
N GLU A 307 8.17 -14.10 7.80
CA GLU A 307 8.25 -14.78 6.51
C GLU A 307 7.76 -16.22 6.56
N LEU A 308 8.11 -16.93 7.64
CA LEU A 308 7.62 -18.27 7.90
C LEU A 308 6.11 -18.28 8.13
N ALA A 309 5.59 -17.30 8.86
CA ALA A 309 4.15 -17.13 9.07
C ALA A 309 3.40 -16.89 7.75
N LEU A 310 3.98 -16.21 6.75
CA LEU A 310 3.37 -16.09 5.42
C LEU A 310 3.16 -17.45 4.72
N GLN A 311 3.89 -18.48 5.13
CA GLN A 311 3.74 -19.84 4.60
C GLN A 311 2.71 -20.68 5.37
N THR A 312 2.07 -20.17 6.42
CA THR A 312 1.08 -20.94 7.16
C THR A 312 -0.27 -20.97 6.42
N PRO A 313 -0.99 -22.10 6.46
CA PRO A 313 -2.34 -22.21 5.90
C PRO A 313 -3.31 -21.11 6.32
N SER A 314 -3.35 -20.70 7.59
CA SER A 314 -4.27 -19.67 8.09
C SER A 314 -3.95 -18.30 7.52
N VAL A 315 -2.67 -17.93 7.47
CA VAL A 315 -2.25 -16.65 6.87
C VAL A 315 -2.51 -16.64 5.37
N ARG A 316 -2.24 -17.74 4.66
CA ARG A 316 -2.57 -17.85 3.23
C ARG A 316 -4.08 -17.78 2.97
N ALA A 317 -4.88 -18.44 3.81
CA ALA A 317 -6.34 -18.40 3.71
C ALA A 317 -6.88 -16.98 3.97
N ASP A 318 -6.32 -16.24 4.93
CA ASP A 318 -6.65 -14.83 5.17
C ASP A 318 -6.28 -13.95 3.98
N VAL A 319 -5.08 -14.14 3.40
CA VAL A 319 -4.63 -13.45 2.18
C VAL A 319 -5.60 -13.70 1.03
N ASP A 320 -5.93 -14.96 0.76
CA ASP A 320 -6.86 -15.37 -0.29
C ASP A 320 -8.27 -14.82 -0.05
N TYR A 321 -8.73 -14.87 1.20
CA TYR A 321 -10.02 -14.34 1.60
C TYR A 321 -10.07 -12.82 1.43
N GLY A 322 -9.03 -12.09 1.83
CA GLY A 322 -8.92 -10.65 1.60
C GLY A 322 -8.92 -10.31 0.11
N MET A 323 -8.16 -11.07 -0.68
CA MET A 323 -8.11 -10.89 -2.13
C MET A 323 -9.45 -11.19 -2.82
N ARG A 324 -10.23 -12.17 -2.36
CA ARG A 324 -11.49 -12.57 -3.02
C ARG A 324 -12.71 -11.84 -2.45
N SER A 325 -12.84 -11.81 -1.13
CA SER A 325 -14.04 -11.31 -0.44
C SER A 325 -13.96 -9.82 -0.18
N LEU A 326 -12.85 -9.34 0.41
CA LEU A 326 -12.72 -7.93 0.77
C LEU A 326 -12.57 -7.06 -0.48
N SER A 327 -11.78 -7.48 -1.47
CA SER A 327 -11.65 -6.71 -2.73
C SER A 327 -12.99 -6.57 -3.48
N VAL A 328 -13.79 -7.64 -3.51
CA VAL A 328 -15.12 -7.65 -4.14
C VAL A 328 -16.09 -6.79 -3.35
N ALA A 329 -16.08 -6.89 -2.02
CA ALA A 329 -16.91 -6.06 -1.15
C ALA A 329 -16.54 -4.56 -1.27
N ALA A 330 -15.25 -4.23 -1.27
CA ALA A 330 -14.74 -2.87 -1.49
C ALA A 330 -15.18 -2.36 -2.86
N HIS A 331 -15.04 -3.17 -3.92
CA HIS A 331 -15.47 -2.79 -5.27
C HIS A 331 -16.98 -2.58 -5.36
N LYS A 332 -17.78 -3.45 -4.75
CA LYS A 332 -19.23 -3.32 -4.71
C LYS A 332 -19.65 -2.06 -3.94
N THR A 333 -19.02 -1.79 -2.81
CA THR A 333 -19.28 -0.59 -1.99
C THR A 333 -18.92 0.68 -2.74
N HIS A 334 -17.73 0.72 -3.35
CA HIS A 334 -17.27 1.83 -4.17
C HIS A 334 -18.21 2.09 -5.35
N THR A 335 -18.56 1.06 -6.13
CA THR A 335 -19.46 1.19 -7.28
C THR A 335 -20.86 1.67 -6.87
N THR A 336 -21.36 1.23 -5.71
CA THR A 336 -22.65 1.65 -5.17
C THR A 336 -22.62 3.12 -4.76
N LYS A 337 -21.67 3.52 -3.91
CA LYS A 337 -21.50 4.92 -3.47
C LYS A 337 -21.25 5.86 -4.66
N LEU A 338 -20.49 5.42 -5.66
CA LEU A 338 -20.20 6.19 -6.86
C LEU A 338 -21.45 6.35 -7.74
N ALA A 339 -22.32 5.34 -7.82
CA ALA A 339 -23.60 5.45 -8.51
C ALA A 339 -24.57 6.38 -7.78
N GLU A 340 -24.65 6.28 -6.44
CA GLU A 340 -25.44 7.18 -5.58
C GLU A 340 -25.01 8.64 -5.76
N GLU A 341 -23.70 8.91 -5.68
CA GLU A 341 -23.15 10.25 -5.87
C GLU A 341 -23.43 10.81 -7.27
N LYS A 342 -23.29 9.98 -8.31
CA LYS A 342 -23.64 10.37 -9.69
C LYS A 342 -25.13 10.67 -9.84
N SER A 343 -26.00 9.90 -9.17
CA SER A 343 -27.45 10.17 -9.17
C SER A 343 -27.74 11.50 -8.47
N ARG A 344 -27.20 11.71 -7.26
CA ARG A 344 -27.31 12.97 -6.51
C ARG A 344 -26.90 14.17 -7.36
N TRP A 345 -25.75 14.06 -8.03
CA TRP A 345 -25.24 15.13 -8.89
C TRP A 345 -26.13 15.39 -10.11
N ASN A 346 -26.61 14.34 -10.77
CA ASN A 346 -27.54 14.49 -11.89
C ASN A 346 -28.86 15.15 -11.47
N ASP A 347 -29.43 14.75 -10.32
CA ASP A 347 -30.64 15.35 -9.77
C ASP A 347 -30.44 16.84 -9.45
N GLN A 348 -29.29 17.19 -8.88
CA GLN A 348 -28.93 18.58 -8.59
C GLN A 348 -28.75 19.42 -9.87
N ARG A 349 -28.25 18.82 -10.96
CA ARG A 349 -28.12 19.48 -12.27
C ARG A 349 -29.45 19.67 -12.97
N GLN A 350 -30.34 18.67 -12.90
CA GLN A 350 -31.66 18.70 -13.55
C GLN A 350 -32.67 19.57 -12.79
N ASN A 351 -32.58 19.57 -11.46
CA ASN A 351 -33.39 20.40 -10.57
C ASN A 351 -32.51 21.46 -9.92
N PRO A 352 -32.00 22.47 -10.68
CA PRO A 352 -31.29 23.55 -10.04
C PRO A 352 -32.22 24.15 -8.98
N PRO A 353 -31.71 24.56 -7.81
CA PRO A 353 -32.51 25.22 -6.78
C PRO A 353 -33.00 26.55 -7.36
N GLY A 354 -34.08 26.47 -8.14
CA GLY A 354 -34.79 27.60 -8.66
C GLY A 354 -35.43 28.34 -7.50
N PRO A 355 -35.78 29.61 -7.66
CA PRO A 355 -36.50 30.36 -6.65
C PRO A 355 -37.94 29.83 -6.56
N ARG A 356 -38.14 28.65 -5.98
CA ARG A 356 -39.44 27.99 -5.77
C ARG A 356 -40.37 28.80 -4.84
N LYS A 357 -39.96 29.99 -4.37
CA LYS A 357 -40.78 30.92 -3.58
C LYS A 357 -40.93 32.34 -4.15
N LYS A 358 -40.73 32.58 -5.45
CA LYS A 358 -41.09 33.91 -6.04
C LYS A 358 -42.57 34.05 -6.46
N LYS A 359 -43.37 32.97 -6.45
CA LYS A 359 -44.80 33.07 -6.74
C LYS A 359 -45.66 33.61 -5.58
N LEU A 360 -45.13 33.69 -4.35
CA LEU A 360 -45.87 34.25 -3.20
C LEU A 360 -45.43 35.67 -2.78
N LEU A 361 -44.31 36.19 -3.33
CA LEU A 361 -43.78 37.52 -3.00
C LEU A 361 -43.77 38.49 -4.20
N MET A 362 -44.47 38.17 -5.29
CA MET A 362 -44.68 39.08 -6.43
C MET A 362 -46.02 39.82 -6.36
N ARG A 363 -46.78 39.68 -5.26
CA ARG A 363 -48.09 40.34 -5.08
C ARG A 363 -48.06 41.55 -4.13
N LYS A 364 -46.88 42.04 -3.70
CA LYS A 364 -46.79 43.16 -2.74
C LYS A 364 -45.75 44.26 -3.03
N VAL A 365 -45.13 44.29 -4.22
CA VAL A 365 -44.19 45.37 -4.56
C VAL A 365 -44.55 45.96 -5.92
N HIS A 366 -45.66 46.70 -5.95
CA HIS A 366 -45.92 47.77 -6.90
C HIS A 366 -45.81 49.08 -6.13
N ALA A 367 -44.60 49.51 -5.83
CA ALA A 367 -44.30 50.91 -5.54
C ALA A 367 -42.78 51.10 -5.51
N HIS A 368 -42.31 51.90 -6.46
CA HIS A 368 -41.05 52.65 -6.44
C HIS A 368 -39.80 51.86 -6.85
N GLY A 369 -39.38 52.20 -8.07
CA GLY A 369 -38.28 51.58 -8.78
C GLY A 369 -36.92 52.09 -8.34
N VAL A 370 -35.96 51.17 -8.37
CA VAL A 370 -34.64 51.35 -8.98
C VAL A 370 -34.26 49.96 -9.49
N HIS A 371 -34.36 49.73 -10.80
CA HIS A 371 -34.03 48.46 -11.45
C HIS A 371 -32.50 48.28 -11.51
N ARG A 372 -31.89 47.71 -10.46
CA ARG A 372 -30.56 47.09 -10.58
C ARG A 372 -30.72 45.68 -11.14
N PRO A 373 -30.14 45.34 -12.30
CA PRO A 373 -30.21 43.98 -12.85
C PRO A 373 -29.56 42.99 -11.87
N PRO A 374 -30.27 41.94 -11.42
CA PRO A 374 -29.74 41.05 -10.39
C PRO A 374 -28.73 40.03 -10.96
N GLN A 375 -27.52 40.06 -10.41
CA GLN A 375 -26.76 38.89 -9.92
C GLN A 375 -26.64 37.64 -10.82
N LYS A 376 -26.39 37.76 -12.13
CA LYS A 376 -26.01 36.59 -12.97
C LYS A 376 -24.69 35.92 -12.54
N SER A 377 -23.79 36.65 -11.88
CA SER A 377 -22.51 36.13 -11.36
C SER A 377 -22.69 35.09 -10.26
N ASN A 378 -23.71 35.24 -9.41
CA ASN A 378 -23.92 34.40 -8.23
C ASN A 378 -24.41 32.98 -8.54
N ILE A 379 -25.06 32.76 -9.70
CA ILE A 379 -25.53 31.43 -10.11
C ILE A 379 -24.37 30.60 -10.67
N LYS A 380 -23.47 31.24 -11.42
CA LYS A 380 -22.29 30.58 -11.99
C LYS A 380 -21.31 30.14 -10.90
N SER A 381 -21.06 31.00 -9.90
CA SER A 381 -20.19 30.67 -8.77
C SER A 381 -20.73 29.48 -7.96
N LYS A 382 -22.04 29.46 -7.65
CA LYS A 382 -22.68 28.33 -6.95
C LYS A 382 -22.59 27.01 -7.71
N ARG A 383 -22.79 27.02 -9.04
CA ARG A 383 -22.64 25.81 -9.87
C ARG A 383 -21.19 25.31 -9.89
N LYS A 384 -20.23 26.22 -10.01
CA LYS A 384 -18.80 25.87 -9.97
C LYS A 384 -18.41 25.26 -8.62
N ALA A 385 -18.90 25.82 -7.52
CA ALA A 385 -18.66 25.27 -6.18
C ALA A 385 -19.28 23.87 -6.01
N ALA A 386 -20.51 23.66 -6.47
CA ALA A 386 -21.17 22.35 -6.38
C ALA A 386 -20.48 21.28 -7.26
N ASP A 387 -20.00 21.67 -8.45
CA ASP A 387 -19.22 20.77 -9.30
C ASP A 387 -17.88 20.40 -8.66
N ALA A 388 -17.20 21.38 -8.04
CA ALA A 388 -15.98 21.13 -7.27
C ALA A 388 -16.22 20.17 -6.09
N ASP A 389 -17.34 20.32 -5.37
CA ASP A 389 -17.75 19.41 -4.29
C ASP A 389 -18.01 17.99 -4.79
N HIS A 390 -18.76 17.84 -5.89
CA HIS A 390 -18.97 16.54 -6.55
C HIS A 390 -17.65 15.87 -6.92
N GLN A 391 -16.72 16.60 -7.56
CA GLN A 391 -15.40 16.08 -7.90
C GLN A 391 -14.57 15.73 -6.66
N ARG A 392 -14.73 16.46 -5.56
CA ARG A 392 -14.08 16.13 -4.28
C ARG A 392 -14.62 14.81 -3.72
N ILE A 393 -15.94 14.61 -3.73
CA ILE A 393 -16.57 13.37 -3.23
C ILE A 393 -16.16 12.17 -4.08
N LEU A 394 -16.16 12.29 -5.41
CA LEU A 394 -15.71 11.19 -6.29
C LEU A 394 -14.25 10.79 -6.01
N ARG A 395 -13.37 11.77 -5.78
CA ARG A 395 -11.98 11.50 -5.39
C ARG A 395 -11.89 10.81 -4.03
N LYS A 396 -12.61 11.31 -3.03
CA LYS A 396 -12.69 10.68 -1.70
C LYS A 396 -13.14 9.22 -1.77
N LEU A 397 -14.16 8.93 -2.59
CA LEU A 397 -14.61 7.56 -2.82
C LEU A 397 -13.53 6.69 -3.46
N SER A 398 -12.81 7.22 -4.45
CA SER A 398 -11.70 6.51 -5.10
C SER A 398 -10.54 6.24 -4.15
N ILE A 399 -10.19 7.20 -3.28
CA ILE A 399 -9.12 7.05 -2.28
C ILE A 399 -9.52 5.99 -1.25
N SER A 400 -10.73 6.09 -0.69
CA SER A 400 -11.28 5.10 0.24
C SER A 400 -11.23 3.69 -0.35
N TYR A 401 -11.63 3.55 -1.61
CA TYR A 401 -11.56 2.27 -2.32
C TYR A 401 -10.13 1.76 -2.47
N ASN A 402 -9.18 2.62 -2.85
CA ASN A 402 -7.77 2.23 -2.97
C ASN A 402 -7.15 1.85 -1.62
N LEU A 403 -7.52 2.50 -0.52
CA LEU A 403 -7.08 2.12 0.83
C LEU A 403 -7.63 0.76 1.23
N GLU A 404 -8.92 0.51 0.99
CA GLU A 404 -9.54 -0.79 1.25
C GLU A 404 -8.86 -1.91 0.43
N LEU A 405 -8.53 -1.64 -0.83
CA LEU A 405 -7.75 -2.57 -1.66
C LEU A 405 -6.33 -2.77 -1.14
N ARG A 406 -5.65 -1.72 -0.68
CA ARG A 406 -4.29 -1.83 -0.11
C ARG A 406 -4.29 -2.62 1.19
N ALA A 407 -5.32 -2.49 2.02
CA ALA A 407 -5.50 -3.36 3.19
C ALA A 407 -5.57 -4.86 2.80
N CYS A 408 -5.99 -5.18 1.57
CA CYS A 408 -5.98 -6.53 1.03
C CYS A 408 -4.61 -6.93 0.42
N ALA A 409 -3.83 -5.96 -0.06
CA ALA A 409 -2.54 -6.16 -0.73
C ALA A 409 -1.39 -5.92 0.25
N GLY A 410 -1.22 -6.83 1.21
CA GLY A 410 -0.19 -6.69 2.23
C GLY A 410 1.21 -6.59 1.68
N ARG A 411 1.80 -5.43 1.93
CA ARG A 411 3.22 -5.10 2.12
C ARG A 411 3.25 -3.57 2.22
N GLY A 412 4.25 -3.03 2.94
CA GLY A 412 4.57 -1.62 2.83
C GLY A 412 4.66 -1.27 1.36
N THR A 413 3.90 -0.27 0.95
CA THR A 413 3.74 0.01 -0.48
C THR A 413 5.01 0.66 -0.99
N TYR A 414 5.90 -0.16 -1.55
CA TYR A 414 6.81 0.30 -2.58
C TYR A 414 5.94 0.94 -3.68
N LEU A 415 6.00 2.26 -3.76
CA LEU A 415 5.20 3.06 -4.69
C LEU A 415 5.78 3.00 -6.10
N GLY A 416 7.06 2.69 -6.22
CA GLY A 416 7.80 2.58 -7.47
C GLY A 416 9.19 3.19 -7.38
N SER A 417 9.87 3.18 -8.52
CA SER A 417 11.14 3.88 -8.70
C SER A 417 11.03 4.92 -9.80
N ASP A 418 11.78 6.00 -9.65
CA ASP A 418 11.95 6.96 -10.73
C ASP A 418 13.14 6.60 -11.64
N GLN A 419 13.37 7.45 -12.64
CA GLN A 419 14.44 7.27 -13.63
C GLN A 419 15.85 7.39 -13.05
N SER A 420 15.98 8.04 -11.89
CA SER A 420 17.24 8.15 -11.15
C SER A 420 17.50 6.94 -10.25
N GLY A 421 16.60 5.94 -10.26
CA GLY A 421 16.68 4.76 -9.43
C GLY A 421 16.26 5.01 -7.97
N ARG A 422 15.70 6.19 -7.65
CA ARG A 422 15.19 6.47 -6.29
C ARG A 422 13.95 5.63 -6.05
N GLN A 423 13.83 5.05 -4.86
CA GLN A 423 12.77 4.14 -4.47
C GLN A 423 11.84 4.82 -3.47
N TYR A 424 10.55 4.85 -3.77
CA TYR A 424 9.55 5.52 -2.95
C TYR A 424 8.71 4.50 -2.19
N PHE A 425 8.47 4.78 -0.91
CA PHE A 425 7.72 3.90 -0.02
C PHE A 425 6.69 4.68 0.79
N ALA A 426 5.55 4.07 1.03
CA ALA A 426 4.59 4.52 2.02
C ALA A 426 4.12 3.32 2.85
N LEU A 427 4.10 3.48 4.17
CA LEU A 427 3.57 2.48 5.09
C LEU A 427 2.06 2.69 5.31
N ALA A 428 1.36 1.64 5.72
CA ALA A 428 -0.03 1.74 6.15
C ALA A 428 -0.09 2.72 7.35
N LEU A 429 -0.82 3.82 7.26
CA LEU A 429 -0.58 4.90 8.22
C LEU A 429 -0.98 4.52 9.65
N ALA A 430 -0.16 4.92 10.62
CA ALA A 430 -0.57 4.87 12.02
C ALA A 430 -1.73 5.85 12.26
N PRO A 431 -2.63 5.54 13.21
CA PRO A 431 -3.79 6.39 13.51
C PRO A 431 -3.44 7.74 14.14
N LYS A 432 -2.18 7.98 14.54
CA LYS A 432 -1.77 9.21 15.23
C LYS A 432 -1.69 10.42 14.29
N SER A 433 -1.96 11.59 14.85
CA SER A 433 -2.04 12.88 14.16
C SER A 433 -0.75 13.23 13.42
N THR A 434 -0.91 13.70 12.19
CA THR A 434 0.16 14.15 11.29
C THR A 434 0.79 15.48 11.71
N ARG A 435 0.26 16.13 12.77
CA ARG A 435 0.67 17.47 13.22
C ARG A 435 1.67 17.50 14.37
N ASN A 436 2.13 16.36 14.89
CA ASN A 436 3.15 16.38 15.94
C ASN A 436 4.51 16.84 15.37
N GLU A 437 5.26 17.63 16.14
CA GLU A 437 6.65 18.03 15.81
C GLU A 437 7.54 16.81 15.53
N ASN A 438 7.19 15.70 16.18
CA ASN A 438 7.83 14.39 16.09
C ASN A 438 7.30 13.54 14.92
N ARG A 439 6.64 14.11 13.90
CA ARG A 439 6.10 13.31 12.78
C ARG A 439 7.20 12.58 12.00
N TRP A 440 8.38 13.18 11.89
CA TRP A 440 9.56 12.57 11.28
C TRP A 440 10.13 11.41 12.08
N ASP A 441 9.64 11.20 13.30
CA ASP A 441 10.02 10.04 14.10
C ASP A 441 9.29 8.77 13.66
N TYR A 442 8.31 8.82 12.73
CA TYR A 442 7.52 7.65 12.37
C TYR A 442 7.42 7.43 10.87
N TRP A 443 7.87 6.28 10.35
CA TRP A 443 7.82 5.97 8.90
C TRP A 443 6.40 5.91 8.31
N SER A 444 5.40 5.83 9.18
CA SER A 444 3.99 5.71 8.78
C SER A 444 3.25 7.05 8.61
N THR A 445 3.93 8.18 8.77
CA THR A 445 3.33 9.52 8.69
C THR A 445 3.69 10.28 7.42
N PHE A 446 4.61 9.77 6.59
CA PHE A 446 5.10 10.44 5.38
C PHE A 446 5.50 9.45 4.28
N ILE A 447 5.72 9.93 3.04
CA ILE A 447 6.35 9.16 1.96
C ILE A 447 7.85 9.19 2.17
N SER A 448 8.46 8.02 2.30
CA SER A 448 9.91 7.89 2.37
C SER A 448 10.49 7.61 0.98
N CYS A 449 11.68 8.11 0.73
CA CYS A 449 12.41 7.92 -0.51
C CYS A 449 13.85 7.55 -0.20
N TRP A 450 14.34 6.45 -0.77
CA TRP A 450 15.74 6.08 -0.72
C TRP A 450 16.41 6.31 -2.08
N GLY A 451 17.56 6.98 -2.09
CA GLY A 451 18.41 7.08 -3.27
C GLY A 451 19.31 8.31 -3.26
N PRO A 452 20.00 8.59 -4.38
CA PRO A 452 20.94 9.70 -4.45
C PRO A 452 20.22 11.06 -4.41
N GLU A 453 20.86 12.04 -3.78
CA GLU A 453 20.51 13.45 -4.02
C GLU A 453 20.72 13.81 -5.50
N ALA A 454 20.07 14.87 -5.98
CA ALA A 454 20.28 15.36 -7.34
C ALA A 454 21.77 15.64 -7.67
N ASP A 455 22.57 15.94 -6.64
CA ASP A 455 24.00 16.25 -6.74
C ASP A 455 24.92 15.01 -6.59
N GLY A 456 24.35 13.83 -6.28
CA GLY A 456 24.83 12.55 -6.80
C GLY A 456 26.03 11.84 -6.15
N MET A 457 26.21 11.84 -4.82
CA MET A 457 27.25 10.98 -4.21
C MET A 457 26.75 9.97 -3.17
N ASP A 458 25.89 10.35 -2.23
CA ASP A 458 25.42 9.43 -1.18
C ASP A 458 23.93 9.13 -1.30
N CYS A 459 23.57 7.85 -1.22
CA CYS A 459 22.18 7.44 -1.03
C CYS A 459 21.73 7.80 0.39
N ARG A 460 20.61 8.52 0.50
CA ARG A 460 20.03 8.94 1.78
C ARG A 460 18.53 8.70 1.79
N TRP A 461 17.97 8.69 3.00
CA TRP A 461 16.53 8.69 3.19
C TRP A 461 16.00 10.12 3.15
N TYR A 462 14.96 10.32 2.36
CA TYR A 462 14.21 11.56 2.27
C TYR A 462 12.75 11.33 2.63
N GLY A 463 12.09 12.37 3.09
CA GLY A 463 10.70 12.34 3.49
C GLY A 463 9.85 13.43 2.84
N PHE A 464 8.61 13.08 2.51
CA PHE A 464 7.59 14.01 1.99
C PHE A 464 6.28 13.81 2.75
N ASP A 465 5.88 14.83 3.51
CA ASP A 465 4.70 14.81 4.38
C ASP A 465 3.64 15.84 3.98
N ASP A 466 4.02 16.88 3.25
CA ASP A 466 3.09 17.87 2.73
C ASP A 466 2.45 17.40 1.41
N PRO A 467 1.11 17.36 1.31
CA PRO A 467 0.41 16.99 0.08
C PRO A 467 0.76 17.85 -1.13
N SER A 468 1.07 19.13 -0.94
CA SER A 468 1.43 20.02 -2.05
C SER A 468 2.81 19.70 -2.59
N GLU A 469 3.78 19.44 -1.71
CA GLU A 469 5.11 18.95 -2.08
C GLU A 469 5.06 17.59 -2.80
N ILE A 470 4.21 16.65 -2.36
CA ILE A 470 4.06 15.35 -3.03
C ILE A 470 3.49 15.51 -4.44
N ARG A 471 2.54 16.43 -4.65
CA ARG A 471 2.01 16.75 -6.00
C ARG A 471 3.06 17.41 -6.87
N LEU A 472 3.89 18.28 -6.28
CA LEU A 472 4.99 18.91 -6.98
C LEU A 472 6.02 17.87 -7.42
N LEU A 473 6.40 16.95 -6.53
CA LEU A 473 7.24 15.80 -6.83
C LEU A 473 6.67 14.97 -7.99
N ALA A 474 5.39 14.58 -7.90
CA ALA A 474 4.73 13.83 -8.96
C ALA A 474 4.75 14.57 -10.31
N SER A 475 4.59 15.90 -10.29
CA SER A 475 4.66 16.74 -11.49
C SER A 475 6.09 16.78 -12.05
N VAL A 476 7.12 16.95 -11.21
CA VAL A 476 8.52 16.94 -11.66
C VAL A 476 8.88 15.59 -12.27
N LEU A 477 8.45 14.48 -11.67
CA LEU A 477 8.64 13.14 -12.23
C LEU A 477 7.92 12.98 -13.59
N GLU A 478 6.71 13.52 -13.75
CA GLU A 478 5.98 13.51 -15.03
C GLU A 478 6.72 14.25 -16.15
N HIS A 479 7.43 15.35 -15.82
CA HIS A 479 8.21 16.13 -16.78
C HIS A 479 9.59 15.53 -17.07
N GLY A 480 10.20 14.85 -16.09
CA GLY A 480 11.50 14.19 -16.22
C GLY A 480 11.43 12.97 -17.14
N ILE A 481 10.27 12.32 -17.24
CA ILE A 481 9.98 11.32 -18.27
C ILE A 481 9.89 12.06 -19.60
N GLY A 482 11.05 12.25 -20.23
CA GLY A 482 11.22 13.11 -21.39
C GLY A 482 10.14 12.92 -22.45
N ARG A 483 9.83 13.99 -23.19
CA ARG A 483 8.86 14.03 -24.31
C ARG A 483 9.26 13.10 -25.47
N GLY A 484 9.38 11.81 -25.20
CA GLY A 484 9.46 10.77 -26.20
C GLY A 484 8.16 10.82 -27.00
N PRO A 485 8.23 10.90 -28.33
CA PRO A 485 7.03 10.92 -29.14
C PRO A 485 6.36 9.55 -29.01
N SER A 486 5.09 9.57 -28.58
CA SER A 486 4.09 8.52 -28.82
C SER A 486 3.98 7.29 -27.91
N LEU A 487 4.41 7.30 -26.64
CA LEU A 487 3.88 6.28 -25.71
C LEU A 487 2.58 6.76 -25.04
N VAL A 488 1.59 5.88 -25.10
CA VAL A 488 0.18 6.07 -24.74
C VAL A 488 0.03 6.59 -23.30
N LYS A 489 -0.99 7.43 -23.10
CA LYS A 489 -1.40 8.23 -21.92
C LYS A 489 -1.57 7.51 -20.57
N ASP A 490 -1.04 6.31 -20.38
CA ASP A 490 -1.05 5.70 -19.06
C ASP A 490 0.01 6.36 -18.19
N LYS A 491 -0.44 7.25 -17.30
CA LYS A 491 0.43 7.87 -16.30
C LYS A 491 1.21 6.78 -15.57
N ASP A 492 2.49 7.06 -15.33
CA ASP A 492 3.41 6.21 -14.57
C ASP A 492 2.73 5.73 -13.26
N PRO A 493 2.77 4.42 -12.95
CA PRO A 493 2.22 3.87 -11.71
C PRO A 493 2.71 4.59 -10.45
N LEU A 494 3.97 5.05 -10.41
CA LEU A 494 4.52 5.82 -9.29
C LEU A 494 3.79 7.17 -9.16
N ILE A 495 3.65 7.91 -10.27
CA ILE A 495 2.94 9.20 -10.29
C ILE A 495 1.50 9.03 -9.81
N LYS A 496 0.79 8.00 -10.30
CA LYS A 496 -0.57 7.66 -9.85
C LYS A 496 -0.61 7.39 -8.34
N SER A 497 0.39 6.65 -7.82
CA SER A 497 0.47 6.28 -6.40
C SER A 497 0.77 7.47 -5.49
N LEU A 498 1.70 8.33 -5.88
CA LEU A 498 2.04 9.57 -5.17
C LEU A 498 0.84 10.52 -5.10
N LEU A 499 0.16 10.75 -6.23
CA LEU A 499 -1.03 11.60 -6.25
C LEU A 499 -2.15 11.02 -5.37
N SER A 500 -2.38 9.72 -5.43
CA SER A 500 -3.37 9.07 -4.56
C SER A 500 -3.02 9.19 -3.07
N TYR A 501 -1.73 9.18 -2.72
CA TYR A 501 -1.30 9.35 -1.33
C TYR A 501 -1.40 10.82 -0.87
N ALA A 502 -1.07 11.79 -1.73
CA ALA A 502 -1.25 13.22 -1.44
C ALA A 502 -2.72 13.55 -1.16
N GLU A 503 -3.64 13.04 -1.97
CA GLU A 503 -5.07 13.24 -1.73
C GLU A 503 -5.54 12.56 -0.43
N PHE A 504 -4.99 11.40 -0.10
CA PHE A 504 -5.26 10.73 1.17
C PHE A 504 -4.84 11.59 2.37
N LEU A 505 -3.65 12.18 2.32
CA LEU A 505 -3.15 13.04 3.38
C LEU A 505 -4.00 14.31 3.55
N ASP A 506 -4.40 14.96 2.45
CA ASP A 506 -5.32 16.11 2.48
C ASP A 506 -6.61 15.75 3.23
N ASP A 507 -7.22 14.61 2.93
CA ASP A 507 -8.45 14.17 3.57
C ASP A 507 -8.28 14.00 5.08
N ARG A 508 -7.14 13.45 5.54
CA ARG A 508 -6.85 13.33 6.98
C ARG A 508 -6.65 14.68 7.65
N ILE A 509 -5.88 15.57 7.03
CA ILE A 509 -5.63 16.92 7.57
C ILE A 509 -6.96 17.66 7.74
N THR A 510 -7.88 17.53 6.78
CA THR A 510 -9.21 18.19 6.86
C THR A 510 -10.20 17.57 7.85
N ILE A 511 -9.93 16.39 8.41
CA ILE A 511 -10.78 15.77 9.45
C ILE A 511 -10.35 16.24 10.85
N GLU A 512 -9.08 16.60 11.02
CA GLU A 512 -8.52 17.05 12.31
C GLU A 512 -8.74 18.56 12.57
N ASP A 513 -9.06 19.34 11.53
CA ASP A 513 -9.49 20.75 11.60
C ASP A 513 -11.03 20.89 11.61
#